data_AF-A0A1J4RTG9-F1
#
_entry.id   AF-A0A1J4RTG9-F1
#
_cell.length_a   1.000
_cell.length_b   1.000
_cell.length_c   1.000
_cell.angle_alpha   90.00
_cell.angle_beta   90.00
_cell.angle_gamma   90.00
#
_symmetry.space_group_name_H-M   'P 1'
#
loop_
_entity.id
_entity.type
_entity.pdbx_description
1 polymer ?
#
loop_
_entity_poly.entity_id
_entity_poly.type
_entity_poly.pdbx_seq_one_letter_code
_entity_poly.pdbx_strand_id
1 'polypeptide(L)'
;MTVNHAVEQGEIVVLKKGNTARVQLKATDLSVDGLTGAYRKSKAVFEPLRADGEASGHRISTVVKIADLDYVHHLFGDERHDQTDAERYYERWKFLKSIGIPVVSSMRVIDDDRVLMGNMMVDGGQFIGKDTYWWCEPSKRKREETGRLTEEEKLFLNIDPTLIKEEIKRIFDIAWKNGVLLPDSDEEFTVLVKPTGEWTVMVKDCGTLRWIPEDMKNDHMRDSLRKGLTDRVDKIRNELSRHNKHL
;
A
#
# COMPACT_ATOMS: atom_id res chain seq x y z
N MET A 1 17.30 16.07 10.80
CA MET A 1 15.95 16.63 10.84
C MET A 1 15.02 15.51 10.40
N THR A 2 14.25 14.92 11.30
CA THR A 2 13.42 13.73 10.99
C THR A 2 12.13 14.15 10.28
N VAL A 3 11.58 13.21 9.51
CA VAL A 3 10.38 13.27 8.63
C VAL A 3 9.18 14.02 9.22
N ASN A 4 9.09 14.03 10.54
CA ASN A 4 8.13 14.79 11.32
C ASN A 4 8.26 16.31 11.11
N HIS A 5 9.45 16.89 11.14
CA HIS A 5 9.61 18.32 11.38
C HIS A 5 9.28 19.26 10.20
N ALA A 6 9.49 18.82 8.95
CA ALA A 6 9.22 19.65 7.77
C ALA A 6 7.73 19.59 7.37
N VAL A 7 7.11 18.41 7.46
CA VAL A 7 5.70 18.23 7.11
C VAL A 7 4.78 18.73 8.25
N GLU A 8 5.16 18.56 9.53
CA GLU A 8 4.41 19.05 10.70
C GLU A 8 4.15 20.56 10.72
N GLN A 9 4.94 21.36 10.01
CA GLN A 9 4.80 22.83 10.00
C GLN A 9 3.81 23.36 8.95
N GLY A 10 3.10 22.48 8.23
CA GLY A 10 2.13 22.89 7.21
C GLY A 10 2.80 23.44 5.95
N GLU A 11 3.93 22.85 5.57
CA GLU A 11 4.70 23.23 4.38
C GLU A 11 3.83 23.26 3.12
N ILE A 12 4.08 24.27 2.30
CA ILE A 12 3.53 24.38 0.96
C ILE A 12 4.35 23.43 0.07
N VAL A 13 3.76 22.31 -0.33
CA VAL A 13 4.32 21.40 -1.32
C VAL A 13 4.03 21.96 -2.71
N VAL A 14 5.08 22.25 -3.47
CA VAL A 14 4.96 22.73 -4.85
C VAL A 14 5.12 21.56 -5.81
N LEU A 15 4.00 21.13 -6.41
CA LEU A 15 4.07 20.12 -7.48
C LEU A 15 4.60 20.79 -8.76
N LYS A 16 5.81 20.40 -9.16
CA LYS A 16 6.46 20.83 -10.40
C LYS A 16 6.25 19.78 -11.50
N LYS A 17 6.01 20.23 -12.74
CA LYS A 17 6.14 19.41 -13.95
C LYS A 17 7.19 20.07 -14.84
N GLY A 18 8.38 19.48 -14.91
CA GLY A 18 9.57 20.14 -15.44
C GLY A 18 9.96 21.36 -14.59
N ASN A 19 10.46 22.43 -15.21
CA ASN A 19 10.90 23.64 -14.50
C ASN A 19 9.77 24.63 -14.13
N THR A 20 8.50 24.27 -14.36
CA THR A 20 7.35 25.12 -14.06
C THR A 20 6.57 24.61 -12.84
N ALA A 21 6.46 25.45 -11.82
CA ALA A 21 5.52 25.26 -10.70
C ALA A 21 4.08 25.39 -11.23
N ARG A 22 3.21 24.41 -10.96
CA ARG A 22 1.81 24.45 -11.43
C ARG A 22 0.78 24.42 -10.32
N VAL A 23 1.06 23.79 -9.18
CA VAL A 23 0.10 23.69 -8.08
C VAL A 23 0.85 23.79 -6.75
N GLN A 24 0.39 24.70 -5.89
CA GLN A 24 0.80 24.80 -4.50
C GLN A 24 -0.25 24.07 -3.64
N LEU A 25 0.21 23.17 -2.77
CA LEU A 25 -0.63 22.40 -1.85
C LEU A 25 -0.18 22.69 -0.43
N LYS A 26 -1.10 23.02 0.48
CA LYS A 26 -0.79 23.12 1.91
C LYS A 26 -1.17 21.82 2.62
N ALA A 27 -0.24 21.22 3.35
CA ALA A 27 -0.52 20.06 4.19
C ALA A 27 -1.28 20.47 5.45
N THR A 28 -2.38 19.79 5.76
CA THR A 28 -3.19 19.90 6.98
C THR A 28 -3.58 18.51 7.50
N ASP A 29 -3.95 18.41 8.78
CA ASP A 29 -4.46 17.19 9.43
C ASP A 29 -3.57 15.93 9.22
N LEU A 30 -2.29 16.06 9.57
CA LEU A 30 -1.34 14.95 9.51
C LEU A 30 -1.60 13.96 10.64
N SER A 31 -1.81 12.69 10.30
CA SER A 31 -1.97 11.62 11.30
C SER A 31 -1.26 10.36 10.84
N VAL A 32 -0.56 9.70 11.75
CA VAL A 32 0.04 8.37 11.54
C VAL A 32 -0.97 7.23 11.81
N ASP A 33 -2.18 7.55 12.30
CA ASP A 33 -3.14 6.55 12.75
C ASP A 33 -3.81 5.79 11.60
N GLY A 34 -3.83 4.46 11.72
CA GLY A 34 -4.51 3.58 10.77
C GLY A 34 -3.75 3.34 9.46
N LEU A 35 -2.45 3.60 9.43
CA LEU A 35 -1.53 3.06 8.42
C LEU A 35 -0.80 1.88 9.07
N THR A 36 -1.33 0.68 8.91
CA THR A 36 -0.79 -0.54 9.52
C THR A 36 0.64 -0.83 9.06
N GLY A 37 1.52 -1.22 10.01
CA GLY A 37 2.86 -1.78 9.79
C GLY A 37 4.04 -0.90 10.25
N ALA A 38 5.25 -1.48 10.29
CA ALA A 38 6.53 -0.88 10.69
C ALA A 38 7.05 0.24 9.75
N TYR A 39 6.18 0.81 8.91
CA TYR A 39 6.56 1.55 7.72
C TYR A 39 6.22 3.01 7.87
N ARG A 40 7.24 3.85 7.66
CA ARG A 40 7.26 5.32 7.78
C ARG A 40 6.27 5.99 6.80
N LYS A 41 4.97 5.83 7.05
CA LYS A 41 3.83 6.33 6.28
C LYS A 41 3.02 7.29 7.17
N SER A 42 2.47 8.37 6.60
CA SER A 42 1.63 9.33 7.31
C SER A 42 0.44 9.72 6.44
N LYS A 43 -0.77 9.76 6.99
CA LYS A 43 -1.94 10.32 6.32
C LYS A 43 -1.77 11.84 6.31
N ALA A 44 -2.07 12.44 5.18
CA ALA A 44 -2.01 13.88 4.99
C ALA A 44 -3.22 14.33 4.19
N VAL A 45 -3.84 15.43 4.60
CA VAL A 45 -4.85 16.11 3.78
C VAL A 45 -4.17 17.31 3.14
N PHE A 46 -4.25 17.40 1.83
CA PHE A 46 -3.75 18.56 1.09
C PHE A 46 -4.92 19.42 0.64
N GLU A 47 -4.80 20.72 0.88
CA GLU A 47 -5.71 21.71 0.33
C GLU A 47 -5.00 22.47 -0.80
N PRO A 48 -5.48 22.36 -2.06
CA PRO A 48 -4.95 23.16 -3.14
C PRO A 48 -5.17 24.64 -2.89
N LEU A 49 -4.18 25.45 -3.24
CA LEU A 49 -4.30 26.90 -3.23
C LEU A 49 -4.75 27.42 -4.60
N ARG A 50 -5.57 28.46 -4.59
CA ARG A 50 -5.94 29.26 -5.75
C ARG A 50 -4.75 30.12 -6.20
N ALA A 51 -4.87 30.75 -7.37
CA ALA A 51 -3.78 31.56 -7.94
C ALA A 51 -3.41 32.79 -7.08
N ASP A 52 -4.34 33.27 -6.27
CA ASP A 52 -4.17 34.34 -5.28
C ASP A 52 -3.58 33.84 -3.94
N GLY A 53 -3.31 32.54 -3.80
CA GLY A 53 -2.79 31.92 -2.58
C GLY A 53 -3.86 31.55 -1.56
N GLU A 54 -5.15 31.82 -1.81
CA GLU A 54 -6.23 31.42 -0.92
C GLU A 54 -6.53 29.92 -1.00
N ALA A 55 -7.09 29.37 0.07
CA ALA A 55 -7.54 27.99 0.13
C ALA A 55 -8.66 27.74 -0.90
N SER A 56 -8.52 26.69 -1.71
CA SER A 56 -9.54 26.37 -2.71
C SER A 56 -10.84 25.83 -2.12
N GLY A 57 -10.83 25.35 -0.87
CA GLY A 57 -11.92 24.62 -0.24
C GLY A 57 -11.97 23.13 -0.60
N HIS A 58 -11.12 22.67 -1.53
CA HIS A 58 -11.01 21.26 -1.88
C HIS A 58 -10.02 20.56 -0.94
N ARG A 59 -10.39 19.37 -0.45
CA ARG A 59 -9.53 18.56 0.41
C ARG A 59 -9.16 17.27 -0.29
N ILE A 60 -7.87 16.99 -0.41
CA ILE A 60 -7.32 15.79 -1.05
C ILE A 60 -6.69 14.93 0.03
N SER A 61 -7.33 13.80 0.38
CA SER A 61 -6.75 12.86 1.33
C SER A 61 -5.69 11.99 0.64
N THR A 62 -4.52 11.94 1.25
CA THR A 62 -3.33 11.27 0.70
C THR A 62 -2.58 10.52 1.80
N VAL A 63 -1.64 9.68 1.37
CA VAL A 63 -0.65 9.04 2.22
C VAL A 63 0.73 9.46 1.73
N VAL A 64 1.52 10.05 2.60
CA VAL A 64 2.95 10.29 2.38
C VAL A 64 3.69 9.04 2.84
N LYS A 65 4.53 8.47 1.99
CA LYS A 65 5.38 7.32 2.30
C LYS A 65 6.83 7.69 2.05
N ILE A 66 7.71 7.33 2.99
CA ILE A 66 9.15 7.25 2.69
C ILE A 66 9.37 6.03 1.81
N ALA A 67 9.92 6.27 0.62
CA ALA A 67 10.31 5.29 -0.36
C ALA A 67 11.51 4.49 0.17
N ASP A 68 11.21 3.49 0.96
CA ASP A 68 12.21 2.54 1.45
C ASP A 68 12.37 1.40 0.45
N LEU A 69 13.62 1.13 0.05
CA LEU A 69 14.03 0.05 -0.85
C LEU A 69 14.82 -1.00 -0.05
N ASP A 70 14.30 -1.39 1.11
CA ASP A 70 14.86 -2.42 1.97
C ASP A 70 15.09 -3.74 1.20
N TYR A 71 16.35 -4.20 1.22
CA TYR A 71 16.80 -5.51 0.74
C TYR A 71 16.26 -5.89 -0.67
N VAL A 72 16.95 -5.49 -1.74
CA VAL A 72 17.35 -6.32 -2.90
C VAL A 72 17.69 -5.45 -4.13
N HIS A 73 18.75 -5.88 -4.82
CA HIS A 73 19.23 -5.46 -6.14
C HIS A 73 18.11 -5.26 -7.18
N HIS A 74 18.10 -4.06 -7.76
CA HIS A 74 17.81 -3.75 -9.16
C HIS A 74 16.66 -4.50 -9.86
N LEU A 75 15.41 -4.04 -9.66
CA LEU A 75 14.29 -4.46 -10.52
C LEU A 75 14.42 -3.90 -11.95
N PHE A 76 15.27 -2.92 -12.22
CA PHE A 76 15.41 -2.35 -13.57
C PHE A 76 16.85 -2.33 -14.12
N GLY A 77 17.71 -3.27 -13.70
CA GLY A 77 19.12 -3.28 -14.12
C GLY A 77 19.91 -2.17 -13.41
N ASP A 78 20.95 -1.59 -14.03
CA ASP A 78 21.66 -0.42 -13.48
C ASP A 78 20.63 0.72 -13.24
N GLU A 79 20.07 0.73 -12.03
CA GLU A 79 19.13 1.72 -11.50
C GLU A 79 19.96 2.99 -11.31
N ARG A 80 20.22 3.62 -12.46
CA ARG A 80 21.20 4.66 -12.75
C ARG A 80 21.50 5.45 -11.49
N HIS A 81 22.79 5.59 -11.20
CA HIS A 81 23.32 6.21 -9.98
C HIS A 81 22.72 7.60 -9.65
N ASP A 82 22.04 8.24 -10.60
CA ASP A 82 21.39 9.55 -10.46
C ASP A 82 19.89 9.51 -10.08
N GLN A 83 19.26 8.33 -9.98
CA GLN A 83 17.86 8.21 -9.54
C GLN A 83 17.74 8.09 -8.04
N THR A 84 16.79 8.85 -7.50
CA THR A 84 16.45 8.85 -6.08
C THR A 84 15.59 7.63 -5.71
N ASP A 85 15.50 7.31 -4.42
CA ASP A 85 14.72 6.14 -3.97
C ASP A 85 13.23 6.31 -4.24
N ALA A 86 12.71 7.53 -4.13
CA ALA A 86 11.33 7.86 -4.50
C ALA A 86 11.05 7.68 -6.00
N GLU A 87 11.98 8.07 -6.87
CA GLU A 87 11.85 7.84 -8.31
C GLU A 87 11.84 6.35 -8.64
N ARG A 88 12.74 5.57 -8.04
CA ARG A 88 12.78 4.11 -8.20
C ARG A 88 11.48 3.46 -7.72
N TYR A 89 10.99 3.84 -6.54
CA TYR A 89 9.71 3.35 -6.02
C TYR A 89 8.54 3.69 -6.96
N TYR A 90 8.56 4.89 -7.53
CA TYR A 90 7.57 5.33 -8.51
C TYR A 90 7.64 4.55 -9.84
N GLU A 91 8.83 4.22 -10.34
CA GLU A 91 9.00 3.34 -11.51
C GLU A 91 8.42 1.95 -11.27
N ARG A 92 8.65 1.38 -10.07
CA ARG A 92 8.09 0.08 -9.68
C ARG A 92 6.56 0.12 -9.65
N TRP A 93 5.97 1.17 -9.09
CA TRP A 93 4.51 1.38 -9.12
C TRP A 93 3.97 1.49 -10.55
N LYS A 94 4.60 2.31 -11.41
CA LYS A 94 4.21 2.46 -12.82
C LYS A 94 4.26 1.14 -13.55
N PHE A 95 5.30 0.35 -13.32
CA PHE A 95 5.47 -0.96 -13.93
C PHE A 95 4.33 -1.90 -13.53
N LEU A 96 4.06 -2.09 -12.23
CA LEU A 96 2.95 -2.93 -11.76
C LEU A 96 1.61 -2.50 -12.38
N LYS A 97 1.35 -1.19 -12.39
CA LYS A 97 0.15 -0.62 -13.03
C LYS A 97 0.08 -0.93 -14.52
N SER A 98 1.21 -0.85 -15.24
CA SER A 98 1.27 -1.10 -16.68
C SER A 98 1.01 -2.56 -17.07
N ILE A 99 1.39 -3.51 -16.21
CA ILE A 99 1.16 -4.94 -16.42
C ILE A 99 -0.21 -5.41 -15.90
N GLY A 100 -1.05 -4.49 -15.41
CA GLY A 100 -2.42 -4.79 -14.99
C GLY A 100 -2.56 -5.29 -13.55
N ILE A 101 -1.56 -5.08 -12.70
CA ILE A 101 -1.64 -5.39 -11.27
C ILE A 101 -2.35 -4.24 -10.54
N PRO A 102 -3.42 -4.53 -9.75
CA PRO A 102 -4.07 -3.51 -8.95
C PRO A 102 -3.12 -2.91 -7.91
N VAL A 103 -2.94 -1.60 -7.99
CA VAL A 103 -2.13 -0.76 -7.09
C VAL A 103 -2.89 0.54 -6.81
N VAL A 104 -2.37 1.39 -5.93
CA VAL A 104 -2.94 2.73 -5.70
C VAL A 104 -3.11 3.49 -7.03
N SER A 105 -4.26 4.15 -7.22
CA SER A 105 -4.60 4.78 -8.50
C SER A 105 -3.66 5.91 -8.89
N SER A 106 -3.11 6.61 -7.90
CA SER A 106 -2.25 7.77 -8.07
C SER A 106 -1.04 7.73 -7.13
N MET A 107 0.11 8.09 -7.68
CA MET A 107 1.37 8.27 -6.96
C MET A 107 2.15 9.46 -7.55
N ARG A 108 2.90 10.20 -6.73
CA ARG A 108 3.79 11.28 -7.15
C ARG A 108 5.07 11.25 -6.34
N VAL A 109 6.21 11.53 -6.98
CA VAL A 109 7.46 11.83 -6.28
C VAL A 109 7.35 13.23 -5.68
N ILE A 110 7.72 13.36 -4.40
CA ILE A 110 7.74 14.64 -3.69
C ILE A 110 9.18 15.19 -3.68
N ASP A 111 10.12 14.34 -3.28
CA ASP A 111 11.56 14.57 -3.24
C ASP A 111 12.29 13.23 -3.32
N ASP A 112 13.59 13.22 -3.02
CA ASP A 112 14.48 12.08 -3.18
C ASP A 112 14.02 10.82 -2.42
N ASP A 113 13.38 10.98 -1.26
CA ASP A 113 13.05 9.88 -0.37
C ASP A 113 11.54 9.66 -0.21
N ARG A 114 10.69 10.53 -0.75
CA ARG A 114 9.25 10.53 -0.44
C ARG A 114 8.36 10.47 -1.67
N VAL A 115 7.33 9.65 -1.55
CA VAL A 115 6.21 9.58 -2.49
C VAL A 115 4.88 9.94 -1.81
N LEU A 116 4.04 10.62 -2.58
CA LEU A 116 2.65 10.90 -2.26
C LEU A 116 1.76 9.87 -2.95
N MET A 117 0.84 9.25 -2.21
CA MET A 117 -0.10 8.25 -2.70
C MET A 117 -1.54 8.70 -2.42
N GLY A 118 -2.49 8.35 -3.30
CA GLY A 118 -3.91 8.53 -2.99
C GLY A 118 -4.34 7.72 -1.76
N ASN A 119 -5.09 8.32 -0.83
CA ASN A 119 -5.58 7.59 0.34
C ASN A 119 -6.74 6.65 -0.07
N MET A 120 -6.44 5.36 -0.17
CA MET A 120 -7.41 4.33 -0.56
C MET A 120 -8.49 4.05 0.51
N MET A 121 -8.28 4.54 1.74
CA MET A 121 -9.21 4.40 2.87
C MET A 121 -10.09 5.63 3.08
N VAL A 122 -10.03 6.64 2.21
CA VAL A 122 -10.75 7.92 2.39
C VAL A 122 -12.27 7.74 2.53
N ASP A 123 -12.85 6.76 1.85
CA ASP A 123 -14.29 6.44 1.91
C ASP A 123 -14.64 5.43 3.02
N GLY A 124 -13.82 5.35 4.08
CA GLY A 124 -14.03 4.42 5.19
C GLY A 124 -13.57 2.98 4.93
N GLY A 125 -12.75 2.75 3.89
CA GLY A 125 -12.23 1.41 3.60
C GLY A 125 -11.16 0.94 4.59
N GLN A 126 -11.00 -0.38 4.69
CA GLN A 126 -9.97 -1.01 5.51
C GLN A 126 -9.16 -2.03 4.70
N PHE A 127 -7.84 -2.02 4.89
CA PHE A 127 -6.96 -3.08 4.41
C PHE A 127 -7.00 -4.27 5.36
N ILE A 128 -7.09 -5.47 4.78
CA ILE A 128 -7.14 -6.75 5.47
C ILE A 128 -6.03 -7.62 4.87
N GLY A 129 -4.99 -7.85 5.66
CA GLY A 129 -3.77 -8.52 5.20
C GLY A 129 -2.83 -8.87 6.35
N LYS A 130 -1.68 -9.48 6.02
CA LYS A 130 -0.69 -9.96 6.97
C LYS A 130 -0.24 -8.89 7.98
N ASP A 131 0.06 -7.68 7.50
CA ASP A 131 0.41 -6.49 8.30
C ASP A 131 -0.69 -6.11 9.32
N THR A 132 -1.95 -6.20 8.91
CA THR A 132 -3.13 -5.82 9.70
C THR A 132 -3.38 -6.81 10.85
N TYR A 133 -3.03 -8.08 10.67
CA TYR A 133 -3.30 -9.15 11.64
C TYR A 133 -2.11 -9.58 12.48
N TRP A 134 -0.89 -9.53 11.95
CA TRP A 134 0.29 -10.07 12.63
C TRP A 134 1.24 -9.00 13.16
N TRP A 135 1.22 -7.77 12.63
CA TRP A 135 2.21 -6.73 12.98
C TRP A 135 1.66 -5.43 13.55
N CYS A 136 0.39 -5.10 13.33
CA CYS A 136 -0.22 -3.94 13.98
C CYS A 136 -0.60 -4.27 15.43
N GLU A 137 0.37 -4.21 16.35
CA GLU A 137 0.17 -4.44 17.79
C GLU A 137 -1.05 -3.69 18.35
N PRO A 138 -1.33 -2.41 18.02
CA PRO A 138 -2.50 -1.71 18.56
C PRO A 138 -3.83 -2.28 18.08
N SER A 139 -3.95 -2.64 16.80
CA SER A 139 -5.19 -3.22 16.24
C SER A 139 -5.41 -4.64 16.73
N LYS A 140 -4.35 -5.44 16.83
CA LYS A 140 -4.39 -6.78 17.41
C LYS A 140 -4.78 -6.72 18.89
N ARG A 141 -4.11 -5.88 19.68
CA ARG A 141 -4.38 -5.70 21.11
C ARG A 141 -5.79 -5.16 21.36
N LYS A 142 -6.25 -4.16 20.60
CA LYS A 142 -7.63 -3.66 20.73
C LYS A 142 -8.66 -4.73 20.38
N ARG A 143 -8.39 -5.62 19.42
CA ARG A 143 -9.27 -6.76 19.12
C ARG A 143 -9.25 -7.80 20.22
N GLU A 144 -8.08 -8.13 20.77
CA GLU A 144 -7.94 -9.03 21.93
C GLU A 144 -8.64 -8.45 23.17
N GLU A 145 -8.61 -7.14 23.37
CA GLU A 145 -9.25 -6.43 24.49
C GLU A 145 -10.78 -6.32 24.33
N THR A 146 -11.27 -6.07 23.11
CA THR A 146 -12.70 -5.79 22.88
C THR A 146 -13.51 -6.98 22.37
N GLY A 147 -12.84 -7.98 21.78
CA GLY A 147 -13.47 -9.14 21.14
C GLY A 147 -14.37 -8.80 19.94
N ARG A 148 -14.35 -7.56 19.43
CA ARG A 148 -15.28 -7.09 18.39
C ARG A 148 -14.56 -6.89 17.06
N LEU A 149 -15.15 -7.50 16.02
CA LEU A 149 -14.78 -7.24 14.63
C LEU A 149 -15.32 -5.88 14.18
N THR A 150 -14.53 -5.19 13.36
CA THR A 150 -14.98 -4.03 12.56
C THR A 150 -16.00 -4.46 11.51
N GLU A 151 -16.77 -3.51 10.96
CA GLU A 151 -17.76 -3.83 9.92
C GLU A 151 -17.08 -4.35 8.64
N GLU A 152 -15.93 -3.81 8.28
CA GLU A 152 -15.12 -4.25 7.13
C GLU A 152 -14.58 -5.67 7.32
N GLU A 153 -14.21 -6.04 8.55
CA GLU A 153 -13.81 -7.42 8.88
C GLU A 153 -14.99 -8.40 8.79
N LYS A 154 -16.18 -7.99 9.22
CA LYS A 154 -17.41 -8.80 9.04
C LYS A 154 -17.75 -8.95 7.56
N LEU A 155 -17.67 -7.87 6.78
CA LEU A 155 -17.86 -7.91 5.34
C LEU A 155 -16.85 -8.84 4.67
N PHE A 156 -15.57 -8.77 5.07
CA PHE A 156 -14.54 -9.68 4.58
C PHE A 156 -14.86 -11.16 4.85
N LEU A 157 -15.36 -11.48 6.05
CA LEU A 157 -15.79 -12.84 6.38
C LEU A 157 -16.96 -13.32 5.52
N ASN A 158 -17.81 -12.42 5.02
CA ASN A 158 -18.93 -12.76 4.13
C ASN A 158 -18.54 -12.92 2.66
N ILE A 159 -17.35 -12.45 2.23
CA ILE A 159 -16.85 -12.68 0.87
C ILE A 159 -16.47 -14.15 0.71
N ASP A 160 -16.85 -14.76 -0.41
CA ASP A 160 -16.41 -16.11 -0.79
C ASP A 160 -14.88 -16.15 -0.86
N PRO A 161 -14.20 -16.93 0.01
CA PRO A 161 -12.75 -17.01 0.00
C PRO A 161 -12.18 -17.55 -1.31
N THR A 162 -12.96 -18.30 -2.08
CA THR A 162 -12.56 -18.81 -3.40
C THR A 162 -12.28 -17.66 -4.36
N LEU A 163 -13.16 -16.65 -4.40
CA LEU A 163 -12.99 -15.47 -5.26
C LEU A 163 -11.73 -14.68 -4.91
N ILE A 164 -11.46 -14.49 -3.62
CA ILE A 164 -10.25 -13.79 -3.16
C ILE A 164 -9.00 -14.57 -3.59
N LYS A 165 -9.01 -15.91 -3.41
CA LYS A 165 -7.88 -16.77 -3.78
C LYS A 165 -7.66 -16.79 -5.29
N GLU A 166 -8.73 -16.82 -6.09
CA GLU A 166 -8.64 -16.74 -7.55
C GLU A 166 -8.04 -15.42 -8.01
N GLU A 167 -8.44 -14.31 -7.39
CA GLU A 167 -7.89 -12.99 -7.70
C GLU A 167 -6.41 -12.87 -7.32
N ILE A 168 -6.02 -13.38 -6.13
CA ILE A 168 -4.60 -13.48 -5.73
C ILE A 168 -3.81 -14.32 -6.75
N LYS A 169 -4.32 -15.48 -7.15
CA LYS A 169 -3.66 -16.34 -8.16
C LYS A 169 -3.52 -15.60 -9.49
N ARG A 170 -4.56 -14.92 -9.95
CA ARG A 170 -4.56 -14.14 -11.19
C ARG A 170 -3.48 -13.06 -11.16
N ILE A 171 -3.42 -12.28 -10.09
CA ILE A 171 -2.43 -11.20 -9.94
C ILE A 171 -1.01 -11.76 -9.82
N PHE A 172 -0.83 -12.84 -9.05
CA PHE A 172 0.45 -13.53 -8.96
C PHE A 172 0.92 -14.07 -10.32
N ASP A 173 0.04 -14.72 -11.08
CA ASP A 173 0.37 -15.25 -12.40
C ASP A 173 0.73 -14.13 -13.40
N ILE A 174 0.10 -12.95 -13.29
CA ILE A 174 0.48 -11.75 -14.06
C ILE A 174 1.91 -11.31 -13.69
N ALA A 175 2.21 -11.16 -12.39
CA ALA A 175 3.55 -10.77 -11.95
C ALA A 175 4.61 -11.77 -12.41
N TRP A 176 4.33 -13.06 -12.22
CA TRP A 176 5.23 -14.16 -12.57
C TRP A 176 5.55 -14.19 -14.07
N LYS A 177 4.52 -14.07 -14.93
CA LYS A 177 4.69 -14.02 -16.39
C LYS A 177 5.52 -12.82 -16.84
N ASN A 178 5.46 -11.72 -16.09
CA ASN A 178 6.25 -10.53 -16.33
C ASN A 178 7.60 -10.56 -15.61
N GLY A 179 8.02 -11.72 -15.07
CA GLY A 179 9.33 -11.91 -14.45
C GLY A 179 9.47 -11.28 -13.07
N VAL A 180 8.41 -10.72 -12.50
CA VAL A 180 8.48 -10.01 -11.21
C VAL A 180 8.09 -10.92 -10.06
N LEU A 181 9.01 -11.00 -9.10
CA LEU A 181 8.73 -11.56 -7.80
C LEU A 181 8.16 -10.43 -6.93
N LEU A 182 6.89 -10.60 -6.59
CA LEU A 182 6.22 -9.74 -5.63
C LEU A 182 6.91 -9.86 -4.26
N PRO A 183 6.72 -8.87 -3.36
CA PRO A 183 7.25 -8.93 -2.01
C PRO A 183 7.05 -10.34 -1.41
N ASP A 184 8.08 -10.86 -0.74
CA ASP A 184 7.99 -12.06 0.10
C ASP A 184 7.73 -11.66 1.58
N SER A 185 7.46 -10.37 1.80
CA SER A 185 7.33 -9.71 3.09
C SER A 185 5.89 -9.32 3.39
N ASP A 186 5.65 -8.69 4.53
CA ASP A 186 4.35 -8.54 5.19
C ASP A 186 3.22 -7.80 4.43
N GLU A 187 3.45 -7.36 3.18
CA GLU A 187 2.56 -6.48 2.39
C GLU A 187 2.31 -6.95 0.92
N GLU A 188 2.58 -8.22 0.58
CA GLU A 188 2.51 -8.77 -0.80
C GLU A 188 1.15 -8.53 -1.47
N PHE A 189 0.07 -8.95 -0.80
CA PHE A 189 -1.31 -8.73 -1.21
C PHE A 189 -2.18 -8.44 0.01
N THR A 190 -2.98 -7.40 -0.10
CA THR A 190 -3.97 -7.03 0.91
C THR A 190 -5.33 -6.90 0.25
N VAL A 191 -6.37 -7.27 0.97
CA VAL A 191 -7.75 -7.07 0.52
C VAL A 191 -8.21 -5.72 1.06
N LEU A 192 -8.46 -4.76 0.17
CA LEU A 192 -9.17 -3.54 0.54
C LEU A 192 -10.66 -3.85 0.55
N VAL A 193 -11.32 -3.65 1.69
CA VAL A 193 -12.77 -3.80 1.82
C VAL A 193 -13.38 -2.45 2.14
N LYS A 194 -14.41 -2.07 1.38
CA LYS A 194 -15.16 -0.82 1.57
C LYS A 194 -16.43 -1.07 2.39
N PRO A 195 -16.97 -0.04 3.08
CA PRO A 195 -18.24 -0.15 3.80
C PRO A 195 -19.42 -0.56 2.91
N THR A 196 -19.33 -0.30 1.60
CA THR A 196 -20.32 -0.70 0.60
C THR A 196 -20.33 -2.20 0.30
N GLY A 197 -19.33 -2.96 0.79
CA GLY A 197 -19.10 -4.37 0.44
C GLY A 197 -18.24 -4.56 -0.81
N GLU A 198 -17.85 -3.48 -1.51
CA GLU A 198 -16.87 -3.55 -2.58
C GLU A 198 -15.51 -4.00 -2.01
N TRP A 199 -14.82 -4.88 -2.74
CA TRP A 199 -13.50 -5.36 -2.34
C TRP A 199 -12.57 -5.51 -3.54
N THR A 200 -11.26 -5.40 -3.27
CA THR A 200 -10.23 -5.65 -4.28
C THR A 200 -8.96 -6.19 -3.62
N VAL A 201 -8.26 -7.10 -4.32
CA VAL A 201 -6.91 -7.54 -3.93
C VAL A 201 -5.92 -6.60 -4.59
N MET A 202 -5.02 -6.02 -3.81
CA MET A 202 -4.03 -5.10 -4.34
C MET A 202 -2.68 -5.17 -3.65
N VAL A 203 -1.65 -4.73 -4.37
CA VAL A 203 -0.29 -4.53 -3.86
C VAL A 203 -0.20 -3.15 -3.23
N LYS A 204 0.04 -3.09 -1.91
CA LYS A 204 0.09 -1.84 -1.13
C LYS A 204 1.47 -1.20 -1.14
N ASP A 205 2.52 -2.01 -1.33
CA ASP A 205 3.91 -1.57 -1.22
C ASP A 205 4.79 -2.13 -2.34
N CYS A 206 5.72 -1.32 -2.82
CA CYS A 206 6.60 -1.59 -3.95
C CYS A 206 8.08 -1.71 -3.53
N GLY A 207 8.38 -1.55 -2.23
CA GLY A 207 9.74 -1.40 -1.71
C GLY A 207 10.62 -2.64 -1.91
N THR A 208 10.03 -3.83 -1.90
CA THR A 208 10.78 -5.10 -1.96
C THR A 208 10.54 -5.87 -3.26
N LEU A 209 10.00 -5.23 -4.31
CA LEU A 209 9.81 -5.86 -5.62
C LEU A 209 11.16 -6.16 -6.26
N ARG A 210 11.29 -7.37 -6.85
CA ARG A 210 12.54 -7.81 -7.51
C ARG A 210 12.25 -8.69 -8.72
N TRP A 211 13.23 -8.84 -9.61
CA TRP A 211 13.15 -9.86 -10.66
C TRP A 211 13.14 -11.25 -10.01
N ILE A 212 12.41 -12.19 -10.61
CA ILE A 212 12.48 -13.60 -10.23
C ILE A 212 13.92 -14.08 -10.48
N PRO A 213 14.63 -14.51 -9.43
CA PRO A 213 15.95 -15.12 -9.56
C PRO A 213 15.91 -16.34 -10.49
N GLU A 214 16.98 -16.58 -11.26
CA GLU A 214 17.00 -17.64 -12.27
C GLU A 214 16.75 -19.03 -11.68
N ASP A 215 17.28 -19.31 -10.49
CA ASP A 215 17.08 -20.54 -9.73
C ASP A 215 15.64 -20.72 -9.24
N MET A 216 14.86 -19.64 -9.16
CA MET A 216 13.45 -19.66 -8.81
C MET A 216 12.51 -19.83 -10.02
N LYS A 217 13.00 -19.74 -11.26
CA LYS A 217 12.17 -19.84 -12.49
C LYS A 217 11.78 -21.29 -12.82
N ASN A 218 11.07 -21.93 -11.91
CA ASN A 218 10.53 -23.28 -12.11
C ASN A 218 9.08 -23.38 -11.61
N ASP A 219 8.32 -24.30 -12.20
CA ASP A 219 6.89 -24.48 -11.88
C ASP A 219 6.65 -24.86 -10.42
N HIS A 220 7.57 -25.62 -9.83
CA HIS A 220 7.46 -26.03 -8.42
C HIS A 220 7.53 -24.83 -7.47
N MET A 221 8.51 -23.93 -7.67
CA MET A 221 8.66 -22.71 -6.89
C MET A 221 7.47 -21.77 -7.11
N ARG A 222 7.06 -21.60 -8.38
CA ARG A 222 5.85 -20.83 -8.72
C ARG A 222 4.64 -21.32 -7.93
N ASP A 223 4.36 -22.61 -7.99
CA ASP A 223 3.18 -23.20 -7.39
C ASP A 223 3.25 -23.20 -5.86
N SER A 224 4.44 -23.37 -5.29
CA SER A 224 4.69 -23.27 -3.84
C SER A 224 4.38 -21.86 -3.31
N LEU A 225 4.94 -20.82 -3.95
CA LEU A 225 4.71 -19.42 -3.58
C LEU A 225 3.24 -19.04 -3.74
N ARG A 226 2.66 -19.40 -4.89
CA ARG A 226 1.24 -19.17 -5.19
C ARG A 226 0.31 -19.82 -4.15
N LYS A 227 0.63 -21.05 -3.73
CA LYS A 227 -0.11 -21.74 -2.67
C LYS A 227 0.06 -21.04 -1.33
N GLY A 228 1.29 -20.67 -0.96
CA GLY A 228 1.58 -19.96 0.29
C GLY A 228 0.76 -18.67 0.42
N LEU A 229 0.60 -17.94 -0.68
CA LEU A 229 -0.26 -16.76 -0.78
C LEU A 229 -1.74 -17.07 -0.54
N THR A 230 -2.28 -18.09 -1.20
CA THR A 230 -3.70 -18.43 -1.09
C THR A 230 -4.04 -19.01 0.30
N ASP A 231 -3.12 -19.76 0.91
CA ASP A 231 -3.29 -20.34 2.25
C ASP A 231 -3.34 -19.23 3.33
N ARG A 232 -2.72 -18.06 3.09
CA ARG A 232 -2.78 -16.92 4.01
C ARG A 232 -4.20 -16.37 4.15
N VAL A 233 -5.03 -16.42 3.10
CA VAL A 233 -6.44 -16.01 3.16
C VAL A 233 -7.17 -16.81 4.23
N ASP A 234 -6.98 -18.13 4.25
CA ASP A 234 -7.61 -19.01 5.23
C ASP A 234 -7.08 -18.73 6.64
N LYS A 235 -5.78 -18.48 6.79
CA LYS A 235 -5.19 -18.14 8.09
C LYS A 235 -5.80 -16.86 8.67
N ILE A 236 -5.93 -15.81 7.86
CA ILE A 236 -6.54 -14.54 8.29
C ILE A 236 -8.02 -14.75 8.66
N ARG A 237 -8.79 -15.47 7.83
CA ARG A 237 -10.20 -15.75 8.10
C ARG A 237 -10.41 -16.59 9.35
N ASN A 238 -9.58 -17.61 9.56
CA ASN A 238 -9.64 -18.45 10.75
C ASN A 238 -9.36 -17.64 12.01
N GLU A 239 -8.38 -16.73 11.95
CA GLU A 239 -8.07 -15.84 13.07
C GLU A 239 -9.26 -14.91 13.38
N LEU A 240 -9.79 -14.20 12.38
CA LEU A 240 -10.97 -13.35 12.52
C LEU A 240 -12.19 -14.09 13.08
N SER A 241 -12.42 -15.33 12.64
CA SER A 241 -13.56 -16.14 13.05
C SER A 241 -13.48 -16.60 14.52
N ARG A 242 -12.27 -16.68 15.10
CA ARG A 242 -12.11 -17.00 16.54
C ARG A 242 -12.61 -15.86 17.41
N HIS A 243 -12.34 -14.62 17.00
CA HIS A 243 -12.76 -13.41 17.72
C HIS A 243 -14.25 -13.12 17.57
N ASN A 244 -14.91 -13.65 16.54
CA ASN A 244 -16.37 -13.53 16.35
C ASN A 244 -17.22 -14.36 17.34
N LYS A 245 -16.60 -15.18 18.22
CA LYS A 245 -17.31 -16.11 19.12
C LYS A 245 -17.56 -15.57 20.54
N HIS A 246 -17.28 -14.30 20.81
CA HIS A 246 -17.56 -13.65 22.09
C HIS A 246 -18.80 -12.75 22.06
N LEU A 247 -19.77 -13.06 21.18
CA LEU A 247 -21.13 -12.52 21.23
C LEU A 247 -22.02 -13.35 22.15
#